data_AF-A0A0L0WEJ4-F1
#
_entry.id   AF-A0A0L0WEJ4-F1
#
_cell.length_a   1.000
_cell.length_b   1.000
_cell.length_c   1.000
_cell.angle_alpha   90.00
_cell.angle_beta   90.00
_cell.angle_gamma   90.00
#
_symmetry.space_group_name_H-M   'P 1'
#
loop_
_entity.id
_entity.type
_entity.pdbx_description
1 polymer ?
#
loop_
_entity_poly.entity_id
_entity_poly.type
_entity_poly.pdbx_seq_one_letter_code
_entity_poly.pdbx_strand_id
1 'polypeptide(L)'
;MEHKELVKKLEFLVIENEELKLKNAELTKKIGEAKNWTGIREGEIIRRLQEEYGYLGPLGSDVANPISYLVRALLGVRKLTEINESNYEKAKEIAIDFTKVFCKYDWDYLSEMQKVWRSY
;
A
#
# COMPACT_ATOMS: atom_id res chain seq x y z
N MET A 1 31.89 -14.19 -40.69
CA MET A 1 31.61 -12.86 -40.08
C MET A 1 30.52 -12.98 -39.03
N GLU A 2 29.47 -13.78 -39.29
CA GLU A 2 28.33 -14.05 -38.38
C GLU A 2 28.70 -14.53 -36.98
N HIS A 3 29.71 -15.40 -36.84
CA HIS A 3 30.01 -16.02 -35.54
C HIS A 3 30.55 -15.01 -34.49
N LYS A 4 31.25 -13.96 -34.93
CA LYS A 4 31.75 -12.89 -34.05
C LYS A 4 30.64 -11.93 -33.62
N GLU A 5 29.68 -11.65 -34.49
CA GLU A 5 28.51 -10.83 -34.15
C GLU A 5 27.57 -11.58 -33.22
N LEU A 6 27.36 -12.88 -33.44
CA LEU A 6 26.60 -13.76 -32.54
C LEU A 6 27.20 -13.78 -31.14
N VAL A 7 28.52 -13.93 -31.00
CA VAL A 7 29.20 -13.92 -29.68
C VAL A 7 29.01 -12.58 -28.98
N LYS A 8 29.22 -11.45 -29.66
CA LYS A 8 28.99 -10.11 -29.08
C LYS A 8 27.55 -9.90 -28.63
N LYS A 9 26.58 -10.40 -29.41
CA LYS A 9 25.16 -10.32 -29.06
C LYS A 9 24.82 -11.19 -27.85
N LEU A 10 25.47 -12.35 -27.73
CA LEU A 10 25.33 -13.24 -26.58
C LEU A 10 25.93 -12.61 -25.32
N GLU A 11 27.12 -12.02 -25.41
CA GLU A 11 27.76 -11.28 -24.31
C GLU A 11 26.89 -10.11 -23.84
N PHE A 12 26.34 -9.32 -24.78
CA PHE A 12 25.40 -8.25 -24.46
C PHE A 12 24.15 -8.76 -23.73
N LEU A 13 23.52 -9.83 -24.23
CA LEU A 13 22.33 -10.41 -23.62
C LEU A 13 22.61 -11.00 -22.23
N VAL A 14 23.82 -11.54 -22.00
CA VAL A 14 24.22 -12.03 -20.67
C VAL A 14 24.31 -10.88 -19.68
N ILE A 15 24.97 -9.79 -20.06
CA ILE A 15 25.10 -8.59 -19.22
C ILE A 15 23.72 -7.99 -18.93
N GLU A 16 22.87 -7.83 -19.95
CA GLU A 16 21.51 -7.32 -19.79
C GLU A 16 20.67 -8.22 -18.86
N ASN A 17 20.82 -9.54 -18.96
CA ASN A 17 20.12 -10.47 -18.08
C ASN A 17 20.57 -10.35 -16.61
N GLU A 18 21.86 -10.17 -16.37
CA GLU A 18 22.41 -9.94 -15.03
C GLU A 18 21.91 -8.63 -14.44
N GLU A 19 21.90 -7.54 -15.22
CA GLU A 19 21.35 -6.24 -14.81
C GLU A 19 19.86 -6.34 -14.46
N LEU A 20 19.08 -7.04 -15.28
CA LEU A 20 17.65 -7.26 -15.03
C LEU A 20 17.42 -8.08 -13.74
N LYS A 21 18.24 -9.09 -13.47
CA LYS A 21 18.16 -9.87 -12.23
C LYS A 21 18.45 -9.02 -10.99
N LEU A 22 19.49 -8.19 -11.05
CA LEU A 22 19.83 -7.25 -9.98
C LEU A 22 18.69 -6.27 -9.72
N LYS A 23 18.14 -5.68 -10.79
CA LYS A 23 17.01 -4.75 -10.71
C LYS A 23 15.75 -5.42 -10.14
N ASN A 24 15.46 -6.66 -10.55
CA ASN A 24 14.35 -7.43 -9.98
C ASN A 24 14.54 -7.72 -8.49
N ALA A 25 15.75 -8.08 -8.05
CA ALA A 25 16.04 -8.29 -6.64
C ALA A 25 15.85 -7.00 -5.83
N GLU A 26 16.31 -5.87 -6.35
CA GLU A 26 16.14 -4.56 -5.71
C GLU A 26 14.66 -4.15 -5.62
N LEU A 27 13.91 -4.31 -6.70
CA LEU A 27 12.47 -4.04 -6.73
C LEU A 27 11.69 -4.95 -5.78
N THR A 28 12.03 -6.23 -5.73
CA THR A 28 11.41 -7.19 -4.80
C THR A 28 11.67 -6.79 -3.36
N LYS A 29 12.90 -6.37 -3.05
CA LYS A 29 13.26 -5.86 -1.72
C LYS A 29 12.46 -4.61 -1.37
N LYS A 30 12.34 -3.65 -2.29
CA LYS A 30 11.52 -2.44 -2.09
C LYS A 30 10.04 -2.75 -1.89
N ILE A 31 9.50 -3.75 -2.60
CA ILE A 31 8.13 -4.22 -2.40
C ILE A 31 7.97 -4.82 -1.00
N GLY A 32 8.91 -5.65 -0.56
CA GLY A 32 8.91 -6.21 0.80
C GLY A 32 8.97 -5.13 1.88
N GLU A 33 9.81 -4.12 1.68
CA GLU A 33 9.89 -2.95 2.57
C GLU A 33 8.58 -2.15 2.61
N ALA A 34 7.82 -2.11 1.50
CA ALA A 34 6.51 -1.47 1.43
C ALA A 34 5.36 -2.33 2.01
N LYS A 35 5.55 -3.65 2.15
CA LYS A 35 4.55 -4.60 2.68
C LYS A 35 4.45 -4.55 4.20
N ASN A 36 4.04 -3.41 4.73
CA ASN A 36 3.84 -3.16 6.14
C ASN A 36 2.51 -2.40 6.40
N TRP A 37 2.16 -2.19 7.68
CA TRP A 37 0.94 -1.47 8.03
C TRP A 37 0.85 -0.06 7.43
N THR A 38 1.96 0.67 7.37
CA THR A 38 2.00 2.02 6.78
C THR A 38 1.60 1.99 5.30
N GLY A 39 2.06 0.97 4.56
CA GLY A 39 1.64 0.75 3.17
C GLY A 39 0.13 0.55 3.02
N ILE A 40 -0.49 -0.21 3.94
CA ILE A 40 -1.95 -0.41 3.97
C ILE A 40 -2.67 0.88 4.34
N ARG A 41 -2.21 1.58 5.37
CA ARG A 41 -2.82 2.83 5.85
C ARG A 41 -2.84 3.87 4.73
N GLU A 42 -1.70 4.20 4.16
CA GLU A 42 -1.62 5.28 3.16
C GLU A 42 -2.16 4.83 1.80
N GLY A 43 -1.81 3.62 1.36
CA GLY A 43 -2.13 3.12 0.02
C GLY A 43 -3.56 2.61 -0.15
N GLU A 44 -4.20 2.16 0.91
CA GLU A 44 -5.54 1.57 0.82
C GLU A 44 -6.57 2.34 1.65
N ILE A 45 -6.34 2.56 2.95
CA ILE A 45 -7.36 3.19 3.81
C ILE A 45 -7.51 4.67 3.47
N ILE A 46 -6.44 5.46 3.62
CA ILE A 46 -6.45 6.91 3.43
C ILE A 46 -6.80 7.24 1.99
N ARG A 47 -6.19 6.56 1.01
CA ARG A 47 -6.50 6.76 -0.42
C ARG A 47 -7.99 6.58 -0.71
N ARG A 48 -8.63 5.50 -0.24
CA ARG A 48 -10.06 5.26 -0.51
C ARG A 48 -10.96 6.28 0.18
N LEU A 49 -10.64 6.65 1.41
CA LEU A 49 -11.36 7.70 2.12
C LEU A 49 -11.23 9.05 1.37
N GLN A 50 -10.07 9.34 0.78
CA GLN A 50 -9.88 10.54 -0.05
C GLN A 50 -10.64 10.48 -1.37
N GLU A 51 -10.70 9.31 -2.00
CA GLU A 51 -11.50 9.08 -3.22
C GLU A 51 -13.00 9.32 -2.96
N GLU A 52 -13.51 8.92 -1.79
CA GLU A 52 -14.92 9.07 -1.42
C GLU A 52 -15.26 10.49 -0.94
N TYR A 53 -14.43 11.07 -0.06
CA TYR A 53 -14.78 12.28 0.69
C TYR A 53 -13.92 13.51 0.38
N GLY A 54 -12.80 13.37 -0.33
CA GLY A 54 -11.85 14.45 -0.59
C GLY A 54 -10.79 14.61 0.51
N TYR A 55 -10.47 15.85 0.90
CA TYR A 55 -9.34 16.11 1.79
C TYR A 55 -9.63 15.65 3.23
N LEU A 56 -8.86 14.72 3.81
CA LEU A 56 -9.22 14.18 5.14
C LEU A 56 -8.62 14.93 6.33
N GLY A 57 -7.60 15.76 6.12
CA GLY A 57 -6.83 16.37 7.19
C GLY A 57 -6.42 15.36 8.29
N PRO A 58 -6.54 15.71 9.58
CA PRO A 58 -6.22 14.79 10.67
C PRO A 58 -7.22 13.62 10.81
N LEU A 59 -8.45 13.78 10.32
CA LEU A 59 -9.55 12.82 10.51
C LEU A 59 -9.29 11.48 9.81
N GLY A 60 -8.45 11.44 8.78
CA GLY A 60 -8.03 10.19 8.15
C GLY A 60 -7.37 9.23 9.16
N SER A 61 -6.62 9.77 10.13
CA SER A 61 -6.00 8.97 11.19
C SER A 61 -7.02 8.46 12.21
N ASP A 62 -8.08 9.24 12.47
CA ASP A 62 -9.15 8.87 13.40
C ASP A 62 -9.94 7.65 12.91
N VAL A 63 -9.96 7.40 11.60
CA VAL A 63 -10.54 6.18 11.01
C VAL A 63 -9.51 5.06 10.91
N ALA A 64 -8.31 5.37 10.43
CA ALA A 64 -7.27 4.35 10.22
C ALA A 64 -6.85 3.66 11.54
N ASN A 65 -6.83 4.39 12.66
CA ASN A 65 -6.44 3.84 13.95
C ASN A 65 -7.40 2.75 14.46
N PRO A 66 -8.73 2.97 14.56
CA PRO A 66 -9.73 1.93 14.80
C PRO A 66 -9.58 0.70 13.90
N ILE A 67 -9.42 0.91 12.59
CA ILE A 67 -9.23 -0.19 11.63
C ILE A 67 -7.97 -0.99 11.97
N SER A 68 -6.88 -0.33 12.39
CA SER A 68 -5.65 -1.00 12.82
C SER A 68 -5.85 -1.95 14.01
N TYR A 69 -6.76 -1.63 14.94
CA TYR A 69 -7.08 -2.50 16.07
C TYR A 69 -7.84 -3.73 15.60
N LEU A 70 -8.82 -3.56 14.71
CA LEU A 70 -9.62 -4.64 14.14
C LEU A 70 -8.75 -5.60 13.31
N VAL A 71 -7.89 -5.06 12.45
CA VAL A 71 -6.95 -5.84 11.64
C VAL A 71 -6.03 -6.67 12.55
N ARG A 72 -5.45 -6.08 13.59
CA ARG A 72 -4.59 -6.82 14.53
C ARG A 72 -5.34 -7.93 15.27
N ALA A 73 -6.55 -7.64 15.75
CA ALA A 73 -7.38 -8.62 16.44
C ALA A 73 -7.72 -9.82 15.53
N LEU A 74 -8.08 -9.58 14.28
CA LEU A 74 -8.44 -10.63 13.31
C LEU A 74 -7.25 -11.41 12.74
N LEU A 75 -6.06 -10.80 12.74
CA LEU A 75 -4.81 -11.49 12.39
C LEU A 75 -4.19 -12.24 13.57
N GLY A 76 -4.61 -11.95 14.81
CA GLY A 76 -4.01 -12.53 16.01
C GLY A 76 -2.62 -11.98 16.33
N VAL A 77 -2.29 -10.77 15.90
CA VAL A 77 -0.99 -10.12 16.15
C VAL A 77 -1.13 -8.99 17.18
N ARG A 78 -0.06 -8.68 17.92
CA ARG A 78 -0.11 -7.66 18.99
C ARG A 78 0.28 -6.27 18.49
N LYS A 79 1.28 -6.18 17.63
CA LYS A 79 1.89 -4.95 17.14
C LYS A 79 1.72 -4.82 15.62
N LEU A 80 1.61 -3.60 15.14
CA LEU A 80 1.52 -3.32 13.69
C LEU A 80 2.80 -3.69 12.94
N THR A 81 3.95 -3.71 13.62
CA THR A 81 5.23 -4.18 13.08
C THR A 81 5.25 -5.68 12.78
N GLU A 82 4.28 -6.44 13.29
CA GLU A 82 4.12 -7.86 12.96
C GLU A 82 3.35 -8.07 11.65
N ILE A 83 2.84 -7.00 11.04
CA ILE A 83 2.28 -7.03 9.69
C ILE A 83 3.43 -6.94 8.69
N ASN A 84 3.64 -8.03 7.95
CA ASN A 84 4.76 -8.24 7.02
C ASN A 84 4.30 -9.08 5.82
N GLU A 85 5.22 -9.44 4.92
CA GLU A 85 4.92 -10.18 3.69
C GLU A 85 4.02 -11.41 3.88
N SER A 86 4.14 -12.14 4.98
CA SER A 86 3.41 -13.39 5.23
C SER A 86 1.92 -13.19 5.51
N ASN A 87 1.52 -12.03 6.03
CA ASN A 87 0.15 -11.73 6.43
C ASN A 87 -0.39 -10.44 5.81
N TYR A 88 0.42 -9.74 5.00
CA TYR A 88 0.11 -8.45 4.40
C TYR A 88 -1.18 -8.47 3.58
N GLU A 89 -1.34 -9.45 2.67
CA GLU A 89 -2.52 -9.48 1.79
C GLU A 89 -3.82 -9.66 2.59
N LYS A 90 -3.81 -10.53 3.61
CA LYS A 90 -4.94 -10.69 4.52
C LYS A 90 -5.20 -9.43 5.34
N ALA A 91 -4.14 -8.78 5.84
CA ALA A 91 -4.24 -7.51 6.56
C ALA A 91 -4.89 -6.42 5.69
N LYS A 92 -4.47 -6.35 4.42
CA LYS A 92 -4.98 -5.42 3.42
C LYS A 92 -6.45 -5.69 3.10
N GLU A 93 -6.83 -6.94 2.86
CA GLU A 93 -8.22 -7.33 2.60
C GLU A 93 -9.15 -6.91 3.74
N ILE A 94 -8.79 -7.27 4.98
CA ILE A 94 -9.53 -6.88 6.18
C ILE A 94 -9.66 -5.36 6.28
N ALA A 95 -8.56 -4.63 6.10
CA ALA A 95 -8.56 -3.18 6.16
C ALA A 95 -9.50 -2.56 5.13
N ILE A 96 -9.44 -3.03 3.87
CA ILE A 96 -10.30 -2.56 2.78
C ILE A 96 -11.77 -2.80 3.11
N ASP A 97 -12.12 -3.97 3.63
CA ASP A 97 -13.51 -4.30 3.93
C ASP A 97 -14.07 -3.43 5.06
N PHE A 98 -13.28 -3.17 6.11
CA PHE A 98 -13.70 -2.22 7.15
C PHE A 98 -13.81 -0.79 6.61
N THR A 99 -12.90 -0.36 5.74
CA THR A 99 -13.01 0.96 5.09
C THR A 99 -14.29 1.06 4.26
N LYS A 100 -14.65 0.03 3.48
CA LYS A 100 -15.91 0.02 2.72
C LYS A 100 -17.13 0.09 3.62
N VAL A 101 -17.13 -0.69 4.71
CA VAL A 101 -18.23 -0.66 5.70
C VAL A 101 -18.33 0.73 6.32
N PHE A 102 -17.20 1.36 6.66
CA PHE A 102 -17.18 2.72 7.17
C PHE A 102 -17.79 3.71 6.16
N CYS A 103 -17.33 3.68 4.90
CA CYS A 103 -17.84 4.56 3.86
C CYS A 103 -19.34 4.37 3.59
N LYS A 104 -19.87 3.15 3.76
CA LYS A 104 -21.28 2.84 3.51
C LYS A 104 -22.25 3.65 4.37
N TYR A 105 -21.87 4.00 5.60
CA TYR A 105 -22.78 4.67 6.54
C TYR A 105 -22.75 6.19 6.44
N ASP A 106 -22.00 6.74 5.48
CA ASP A 106 -21.71 8.16 5.30
C ASP A 106 -21.06 8.81 6.52
N TRP A 107 -20.31 9.88 6.29
CA TRP A 107 -19.64 10.63 7.36
C TRP A 107 -19.99 12.11 7.27
N ASP A 108 -21.23 12.43 7.68
CA ASP A 108 -21.78 13.79 7.65
C ASP A 108 -20.83 14.85 8.24
N TYR A 109 -20.18 14.53 9.36
CA TYR A 109 -19.22 15.42 9.99
C TYR A 109 -18.03 15.76 9.08
N LEU A 110 -17.47 14.78 8.37
CA LEU A 110 -16.38 15.00 7.42
C LEU A 110 -16.86 15.86 6.23
N SER A 111 -18.08 15.63 5.76
CA SER A 111 -18.70 16.45 4.71
C SER A 111 -18.88 17.91 5.13
N GLU A 112 -19.25 18.19 6.38
CA GLU A 112 -19.26 19.55 6.92
C GLU A 112 -17.86 20.16 7.04
N MET A 113 -16.86 19.37 7.48
CA MET A 113 -15.47 19.82 7.55
C MET A 113 -14.90 20.18 6.17
N GLN A 114 -15.29 19.46 5.10
CA GLN A 114 -14.90 19.83 3.72
C GLN A 114 -15.28 21.28 3.38
N LYS A 115 -16.47 21.72 3.79
CA LYS A 115 -16.95 23.08 3.49
C LYS A 115 -16.09 24.13 4.19
N VAL A 116 -15.70 23.86 5.44
CA VAL A 116 -14.83 24.74 6.23
C VAL A 116 -13.44 24.78 5.60
N TRP A 117 -12.85 23.64 5.23
CA TRP A 117 -11.51 23.61 4.62
C TRP A 117 -11.45 24.29 3.26
N ARG A 118 -12.52 24.26 2.47
CA ARG A 118 -12.59 25.00 1.19
C ARG A 118 -12.73 26.52 1.35
N SER A 119 -13.08 26.99 2.55
CA SER A 119 -13.25 28.43 2.84
C SER A 119 -11.94 29.13 3.28
N TYR A 120 -10.87 28.36 3.47
CA TYR A 120 -9.51 28.82 3.71
C TYR A 120 -8.65 28.66 2.46
#